data_AF-A0AAP2YX96-F1
#
_entry.id   AF-A0AAP2YX96-F1
#
_cell.length_a   1.000
_cell.length_b   1.000
_cell.length_c   1.000
_cell.angle_alpha   90.00
_cell.angle_beta   90.00
_cell.angle_gamma   90.00
#
_symmetry.space_group_name_H-M   'P 1'
#
loop_
_entity.id
_entity.type
_entity.pdbx_description
1 polymer ?
#
loop_
_entity_poly.entity_id
_entity_poly.type
_entity_poly.pdbx_seq_one_letter_code
_entity_poly.pdbx_strand_id
1 'polypeptide(L)'
;MPRVTTKGQVTIPKEIRDALGIEPGDEITFEEVDSDYKIRKKEPTTADGEDPFEKYRGSADSTQTMPERMRRLRGEYPRNVGDENDDENSRSNA
;
A
#
# COMPACT_ATOMS: atom_id res chain seq x y z
N MET A 1 -30.00 20.49 -5.37
CA MET A 1 -28.73 21.07 -5.86
C MET A 1 -28.20 22.02 -4.80
N PRO A 2 -26.98 21.78 -4.28
CA PRO A 2 -26.34 22.73 -3.37
C PRO A 2 -26.10 24.06 -4.08
N ARG A 3 -26.27 25.17 -3.36
CA ARG A 3 -26.00 26.53 -3.85
C ARG A 3 -24.74 27.06 -3.18
N VAL A 4 -23.97 27.84 -3.93
CA VAL A 4 -22.81 28.55 -3.40
C VAL A 4 -23.31 29.62 -2.42
N THR A 5 -22.76 29.67 -1.21
CA THR A 5 -23.08 30.74 -0.24
C THR A 5 -22.33 32.03 -0.61
N THR A 6 -22.71 33.16 0.00
CA THR A 6 -22.04 34.45 -0.22
C THR A 6 -20.53 34.42 0.07
N LYS A 7 -20.07 33.46 0.88
CA LYS A 7 -18.65 33.25 1.21
C LYS A 7 -17.94 32.25 0.28
N GLY A 8 -18.60 31.81 -0.79
CA GLY A 8 -18.04 30.81 -1.72
C GLY A 8 -18.08 29.38 -1.21
N GLN A 9 -18.85 29.08 -0.15
CA GLN A 9 -18.92 27.71 0.38
C GLN A 9 -19.95 26.89 -0.39
N VAL A 10 -19.61 25.64 -0.71
CA VAL A 10 -20.53 24.65 -1.28
C VAL A 10 -20.74 23.54 -0.26
N THR A 11 -22.01 23.22 0.02
CA THR A 11 -22.34 22.09 0.89
C THR A 11 -22.29 20.79 0.12
N ILE A 12 -21.51 19.83 0.61
CA ILE A 12 -21.47 18.46 0.09
C ILE A 12 -22.64 17.68 0.73
N PRO A 13 -23.62 17.18 -0.06
CA PRO A 13 -24.70 16.34 0.45
C PRO A 13 -24.18 15.09 1.18
N LYS A 14 -24.96 14.61 2.15
CA LYS A 14 -24.58 13.46 2.99
C LYS A 14 -24.20 12.22 2.17
N GLU A 15 -24.98 11.90 1.13
CA GLU A 15 -24.72 10.73 0.28
C GLU A 15 -23.35 10.77 -0.41
N ILE A 16 -22.93 11.96 -0.85
CA ILE A 16 -21.61 12.16 -1.47
C ILE A 16 -20.51 12.08 -0.41
N ARG A 17 -20.74 12.65 0.77
CA ARG A 17 -19.80 12.61 1.88
C ARG A 17 -19.52 11.17 2.34
N ASP A 18 -20.59 10.38 2.48
CA ASP A 18 -20.50 8.98 2.91
C ASP A 18 -19.80 8.14 1.83
N ALA A 19 -20.07 8.39 0.54
CA ALA A 19 -19.40 7.71 -0.57
C ALA A 19 -17.90 8.05 -0.68
N LEU A 20 -17.51 9.30 -0.36
CA LEU A 20 -16.12 9.75 -0.35
C LEU A 20 -15.39 9.45 0.99
N GLY A 21 -16.10 9.00 2.02
CA GLY A 21 -15.54 8.73 3.35
C GLY A 21 -14.95 9.96 4.03
N ILE A 22 -15.53 11.14 3.79
CA ILE A 22 -15.06 12.43 4.34
C ILE A 22 -15.83 12.71 5.64
N GLU A 23 -15.13 13.07 6.70
CA GLU A 23 -15.72 13.45 7.99
C GLU A 23 -15.59 14.96 8.25
N PRO A 24 -16.42 15.56 9.12
CA PRO A 24 -16.24 16.96 9.52
C PRO A 24 -14.84 17.18 10.11
N GLY A 25 -14.03 18.03 9.46
CA GLY A 25 -12.65 18.32 9.86
C GLY A 25 -11.60 17.74 8.91
N ASP A 26 -11.99 16.87 7.98
CA ASP A 26 -11.09 16.36 6.95
C ASP A 26 -10.70 17.45 5.95
N GLU A 27 -9.42 17.45 5.57
CA GLU A 27 -8.92 18.26 4.47
C GLU A 27 -9.25 17.61 3.12
N ILE A 28 -9.64 18.44 2.16
CA ILE A 28 -9.99 18.04 0.79
C ILE A 28 -9.12 18.77 -0.21
N THR A 29 -8.71 18.06 -1.25
CA THR A 29 -7.95 18.62 -2.38
C THR A 29 -8.86 18.71 -3.60
N PHE A 30 -8.79 19.84 -4.29
CA PHE A 30 -9.45 20.06 -5.57
C PHE A 30 -8.42 19.86 -6.68
N GLU A 31 -8.61 18.85 -7.52
CA GLU A 31 -7.83 18.62 -8.72
C GLU A 31 -8.65 19.09 -9.93
N GLU A 32 -8.06 19.95 -10.76
CA GLU A 32 -8.63 20.34 -12.05
C GLU A 32 -8.38 19.24 -13.08
N VAL A 33 -9.44 18.72 -13.69
CA VAL A 33 -9.37 17.71 -14.75
C VAL A 33 -10.20 18.20 -15.92
N ASP A 34 -9.52 18.64 -16.96
CA ASP A 34 -10.09 19.16 -18.22
C ASP A 34 -11.05 20.35 -18.02
N SER A 35 -12.32 20.07 -17.80
CA SER A 35 -13.39 21.07 -17.59
C SER A 35 -14.14 20.87 -16.27
N ASP A 36 -13.73 19.89 -15.48
CA ASP A 36 -14.35 19.51 -14.22
C ASP A 36 -13.36 19.62 -13.06
N TYR A 37 -13.89 19.77 -11.84
CA TYR A 37 -13.10 19.68 -10.62
C TYR A 37 -13.40 18.35 -9.92
N LYS A 38 -12.35 17.57 -9.63
CA LYS A 38 -12.44 16.37 -8.80
C LYS A 38 -12.10 16.72 -7.37
N ILE A 39 -12.94 16.26 -6.45
CA ILE A 39 -12.70 16.36 -5.01
C ILE A 39 -12.13 15.04 -4.54
N ARG A 40 -10.98 15.09 -3.87
CA ARG A 40 -10.38 13.93 -3.20
C ARG A 40 -10.16 14.24 -1.72
N LYS A 41 -10.41 13.24 -0.89
CA LYS A 41 -9.96 13.27 0.51
C LYS A 41 -8.44 13.33 0.50
N LYS A 42 -7.86 14.33 1.15
CA LYS A 42 -6.42 14.43 1.30
C LYS A 42 -5.96 13.28 2.20
N GLU A 43 -4.94 12.54 1.79
CA GLU A 43 -4.36 11.50 2.63
C GLU A 43 -3.87 12.13 3.95
N PRO A 44 -3.97 11.41 5.08
CA PRO A 44 -3.50 11.93 6.36
C PRO A 44 -2.00 12.20 6.24
N THR A 45 -1.64 13.47 6.08
CA THR A 45 -0.26 13.92 6.15
C THR A 45 0.12 14.17 7.60
N THR A 46 1.39 14.01 7.93
CA THR A 46 1.98 14.46 9.20
C THR A 46 1.73 15.98 9.35
N ALA A 47 1.91 16.53 10.56
CA ALA A 47 1.78 17.97 10.82
C ALA A 47 2.56 18.86 9.82
N ASP A 48 3.63 18.32 9.23
CA ASP A 48 4.50 18.95 8.26
C ASP A 48 4.15 18.67 6.78
N GLY A 49 3.05 17.96 6.50
CA GLY A 49 2.61 17.63 5.13
C GLY A 49 3.23 16.38 4.51
N GLU A 50 4.08 15.67 5.25
CA GLU A 50 4.77 14.45 4.80
C GLU A 50 3.94 13.17 5.03
N ASP A 51 4.14 12.16 4.19
CA ASP A 51 3.51 10.84 4.33
C ASP A 51 3.95 10.22 5.68
N PRO A 52 3.03 9.99 6.65
CA PRO A 52 3.37 9.46 7.98
C PRO A 52 4.06 8.09 7.93
N PHE A 53 3.91 7.38 6.81
CA PHE A 53 4.47 6.07 6.58
C PHE A 53 5.75 6.08 5.75
N GLU A 54 6.21 7.25 5.28
CA GLU A 54 7.41 7.37 4.46
C GLU A 54 8.64 6.82 5.19
N LYS A 55 8.80 7.14 6.48
CA LYS A 55 9.88 6.62 7.33
C LYS A 55 9.85 5.10 7.53
N TYR A 56 8.68 4.49 7.32
CA TYR A 56 8.49 3.05 7.44
C TYR A 56 8.58 2.33 6.08
N ARG A 57 8.62 3.08 4.97
CA ARG A 57 8.74 2.52 3.62
C ARG A 57 10.15 1.98 3.42
N GLY A 58 10.27 0.65 3.32
CA GLY A 58 11.56 -0.02 3.12
C GLY A 58 12.39 -0.23 4.39
N SER A 59 11.94 0.27 5.55
CA SER A 59 12.59 0.00 6.85
C SER A 59 12.18 -1.38 7.35
N ALA A 60 12.78 -2.42 6.79
CA ALA A 60 12.63 -3.74 7.35
C ALA A 60 14.01 -4.37 7.49
N ASP A 61 14.60 -4.21 8.66
CA ASP A 61 15.81 -4.92 9.04
C ASP A 61 15.55 -6.43 8.96
N SER A 62 16.20 -7.11 8.01
CA SER A 62 16.33 -8.55 8.11
C SER A 62 17.71 -9.01 7.72
N THR A 63 18.16 -10.03 8.42
CA THR A 63 19.31 -10.85 8.09
C THR A 63 19.11 -11.74 6.85
N GLN A 64 17.88 -11.83 6.33
CA GLN A 64 17.52 -12.64 5.16
C GLN A 64 17.61 -11.84 3.86
N THR A 65 17.92 -12.52 2.76
CA THR A 65 17.84 -11.91 1.43
C THR A 65 16.38 -11.69 1.01
N MET A 66 16.13 -10.69 0.15
CA MET A 66 14.78 -10.39 -0.34
C MET A 66 14.07 -11.60 -0.99
N PRO A 67 14.74 -12.44 -1.82
CA PRO A 67 14.12 -13.63 -2.38
C PRO A 67 13.68 -14.65 -1.31
N GLU A 68 14.47 -14.89 -0.26
CA GLU A 68 14.13 -15.80 0.84
C GLU A 68 12.95 -15.28 1.65
N ARG A 69 12.95 -13.97 1.94
CA ARG A 69 11.86 -13.31 2.64
C ARG A 69 10.55 -13.42 1.84
N MET A 70 10.61 -13.19 0.54
CA MET A 70 9.47 -13.27 -0.37
C MET A 70 8.91 -14.70 -0.45
N ARG A 71 9.78 -15.72 -0.52
CA ARG A 71 9.37 -17.13 -0.44
C ARG A 71 8.67 -17.45 0.89
N ARG A 72 9.24 -17.02 2.02
CA ARG A 72 8.65 -17.24 3.35
C ARG A 72 7.27 -16.61 3.48
N LEU A 73 7.11 -15.34 3.07
CA LEU A 73 5.84 -14.61 3.18
C LEU A 73 4.74 -15.18 2.27
N ARG A 74 5.12 -15.78 1.13
CA ARG A 74 4.20 -16.52 0.26
C ARG A 74 3.88 -17.94 0.74
N GLY A 75 4.50 -18.39 1.84
CA GLY A 75 4.36 -19.77 2.31
C GLY A 75 5.12 -20.80 1.47
N GLU A 76 6.06 -20.36 0.62
CA GLU A 76 6.88 -21.16 -0.28
C GLU A 76 8.22 -21.59 0.37
N TYR A 77 8.25 -21.78 1.68
CA TYR A 77 9.44 -22.36 2.33
C TYR A 77 9.46 -23.89 2.04
N PRO A 78 10.61 -24.47 1.67
CA PRO A 78 10.64 -25.70 0.88
C PRO A 78 10.09 -26.90 1.66
N ARG A 79 9.30 -27.73 0.97
CA ARG A 79 9.19 -29.14 1.35
C ARG A 79 10.60 -29.70 1.23
N ASN A 80 11.07 -30.33 2.30
CA ASN A 80 12.30 -31.08 2.36
C ASN A 80 12.47 -31.87 1.05
N VAL A 81 13.34 -31.41 0.16
CA VAL A 81 13.88 -32.30 -0.87
C VAL A 81 14.99 -32.98 -0.09
N GLY A 82 14.64 -34.14 0.49
CA GLY A 82 15.62 -35.01 1.10
C GLY A 82 16.75 -35.20 0.09
N ASP A 83 17.96 -34.99 0.57
CA ASP A 83 19.17 -35.34 -0.14
C ASP A 83 19.23 -36.88 -0.19
N GLU A 84 18.36 -37.49 -1.00
CA GLU A 84 18.41 -38.89 -1.39
C GLU A 84 19.53 -39.02 -2.43
N ASN A 85 20.78 -38.98 -1.95
CA ASN A 85 21.89 -39.54 -2.70
C ASN A 85 21.95 -41.05 -2.40
N ASP A 86 20.99 -41.80 -2.97
CA ASP A 86 21.14 -43.23 -3.18
C ASP A 86 21.46 -43.49 -4.66
N ASP A 87 22.53 -44.29 -4.83
CA ASP A 87 22.87 -45.12 -5.96
C ASP A 87 23.37 -44.46 -7.27
N GLU A 88 24.69 -44.50 -7.47
CA GLU A 88 25.34 -45.55 -8.27
C GLU A 88 26.83 -45.19 -8.48
N ASN A 89 27.73 -46.09 -8.09
CA ASN A 89 28.61 -46.79 -9.04
C ASN A 89 29.75 -47.51 -8.30
N SER A 90 29.48 -48.75 -7.89
CA SER A 90 30.53 -49.76 -7.77
C SER A 90 31.22 -49.91 -9.13
N ARG A 91 32.36 -49.25 -9.33
CA ARG A 91 33.35 -49.67 -10.32
C ARG A 91 34.64 -50.00 -9.61
N SER A 92 34.84 -51.30 -9.51
CA SER A 92 36.11 -52.00 -9.41
C SER A 92 37.26 -51.23 -10.07
N ASN A 93 38.36 -51.09 -9.35
CA ASN A 93 39.68 -51.20 -9.95
C ASN A 93 40.75 -51.56 -8.89
N ALA A 94 41.58 -52.52 -9.29
CA ALA A 94 42.80 -53.06 -8.69
C ALA A 94 42.65 -54.06 -7.52
#